data_AF-A0A429VDY6-F1
#
_entry.id   AF-A0A429VDY6-F1
#
_cell.length_a   1.000
_cell.length_b   1.000
_cell.length_c   1.000
_cell.angle_alpha   90.00
_cell.angle_beta   90.00
_cell.angle_gamma   90.00
#
_symmetry.space_group_name_H-M   'P 1'
#
loop_
_entity.id
_entity.type
_entity.pdbx_description
1 polymer ?
#
loop_
_entity_poly.entity_id
_entity_poly.type
_entity_poly.pdbx_seq_one_letter_code
_entity_poly.pdbx_strand_id
1 'polypeptide(L)'
;MGECGSTAPATDQGSIAAPLVAAWENIRGGLRRDLGVRTFDGWLKPAELGGFDPESGCLEISMPSQFMADWVRSHFGDRLELAWKTTLPIVREIRVVTCDGGPRPAPLLILEEEPEPVAVSPAAVAGAKASADGYPPPNFDPRYSFPNFVVGKANEVAFTAARTLAESDKVGFNPLFIHGGTGRGKTHLLHAIGQTFLARNPGARVVSMSAEKFMVEFVRAIRENDTIGFKHRLRSADLLLIDDVQFIAGKESTQEEFFHTMNEIITAGRRLAITSDRAPQDLDGIAPRILSRLSWGLVADVNAADYELRFNILLAKLGQLPGVTMPQPVIEFLARRLTGSIRELEGALNRIAAYAMMTGRAVDMAFVEEVLANVLRANQRRITIEEIQTKVAEHYNIRKAEMTSARRAREVARPRQVAMYLSKQLTPKSLPDIGRRFGGRDHTTVIHAVRQIEKLRASDPDIDAAVRMLTRQLEG
;
A
#
# COMPACT_ATOMS: atom_id res chain seq x y z
N MET A 1 61.08 14.98 -26.07
CA MET A 1 59.91 15.32 -25.25
C MET A 1 58.80 14.41 -25.76
N GLY A 2 58.64 13.17 -25.32
CA GLY A 2 58.66 12.67 -23.96
C GLY A 2 57.20 12.43 -23.60
N GLU A 3 56.70 11.21 -23.78
CA GLU A 3 55.57 10.71 -22.99
C GLU A 3 55.50 9.18 -23.02
N CYS A 4 55.66 8.64 -21.82
CA CYS A 4 55.54 7.27 -21.36
C CYS A 4 54.52 6.38 -22.09
N GLY A 5 55.00 5.24 -22.58
CA GLY A 5 54.19 4.03 -22.63
C GLY A 5 53.95 3.50 -21.21
N SER A 6 52.68 3.32 -20.86
CA SER A 6 52.25 2.50 -19.73
C SER A 6 51.44 1.34 -20.28
N THR A 7 52.06 0.17 -20.28
CA THR A 7 51.43 -1.13 -20.52
C THR A 7 50.59 -1.52 -19.30
N ALA A 8 49.28 -1.66 -19.46
CA ALA A 8 48.42 -2.34 -18.50
C ALA A 8 48.15 -3.79 -18.97
N PRO A 9 48.18 -4.79 -18.07
CA PRO A 9 48.19 -6.20 -18.43
C PRO A 9 46.79 -6.70 -18.80
N ALA A 10 46.72 -7.54 -19.83
CA ALA A 10 45.55 -8.35 -20.12
C ALA A 10 45.36 -9.37 -18.99
N THR A 11 44.43 -9.11 -18.09
CA THR A 11 44.04 -10.06 -17.04
C THR A 11 42.99 -11.05 -17.56
N ASP A 12 43.19 -12.27 -17.11
CA ASP A 12 42.59 -13.54 -17.48
C ASP A 12 41.09 -13.63 -17.14
N GLN A 13 40.23 -12.91 -17.88
CA GLN A 13 38.76 -12.84 -17.63
C GLN A 13 38.01 -14.15 -17.97
N GLY A 14 38.64 -15.14 -18.59
CA GLY A 14 37.97 -16.33 -19.11
C GLY A 14 37.58 -17.40 -18.09
N SER A 15 38.26 -17.47 -16.94
CA SER A 15 38.15 -18.61 -16.00
C SER A 15 37.03 -18.47 -14.94
N ILE A 16 36.71 -17.24 -14.51
CA ILE A 16 35.73 -16.96 -13.43
C ILE A 16 34.33 -16.65 -13.97
N ALA A 17 34.19 -16.39 -15.28
CA ALA A 17 32.92 -16.03 -15.90
C ALA A 17 31.88 -17.18 -15.89
N ALA A 18 32.31 -18.42 -16.13
CA ALA A 18 31.39 -19.55 -16.24
C ALA A 18 30.65 -19.90 -14.93
N PRO A 19 31.31 -19.94 -13.75
CA PRO A 19 30.62 -20.10 -12.46
C PRO A 19 29.63 -18.97 -12.13
N LEU A 20 29.97 -17.72 -12.46
CA LEU A 20 29.11 -16.56 -12.20
C LEU A 20 27.83 -16.59 -13.06
N VAL A 21 27.94 -16.95 -14.34
CA VAL A 21 26.80 -17.10 -15.24
C VAL A 21 25.86 -18.20 -14.77
N ALA A 22 26.40 -19.36 -14.36
CA ALA A 22 25.59 -20.47 -13.85
C ALA A 22 24.87 -20.12 -12.54
N ALA A 23 25.54 -19.42 -11.63
CA ALA A 23 24.92 -18.94 -10.40
C ALA A 23 23.84 -17.90 -10.66
N TRP A 24 24.05 -17.00 -11.62
CA TRP A 24 23.06 -15.99 -12.00
C TRP A 24 21.78 -16.62 -12.54
N GLU A 25 21.86 -17.61 -13.43
CA GLU A 25 20.67 -18.30 -13.95
C GLU A 25 19.88 -19.02 -12.83
N ASN A 26 20.57 -19.61 -11.85
CA ASN A 26 19.91 -20.21 -10.69
C ASN A 26 19.21 -19.15 -9.81
N ILE A 27 19.89 -18.03 -9.53
CA ILE A 27 19.35 -16.91 -8.77
C ILE A 27 18.13 -16.31 -9.47
N ARG A 28 18.18 -16.12 -10.80
CA ARG A 28 17.05 -15.68 -11.62
C ARG A 28 15.86 -16.63 -11.50
N GLY A 29 16.09 -17.94 -11.55
CA GLY A 29 15.05 -18.95 -11.36
C GLY A 29 14.41 -18.93 -9.97
N GLY A 30 15.20 -18.70 -8.92
CA GLY A 30 14.71 -18.49 -7.55
C GLY A 30 13.88 -17.21 -7.42
N LEU A 31 14.43 -16.08 -7.86
CA LEU A 31 13.77 -14.77 -7.80
C LEU A 31 12.48 -14.72 -8.62
N ARG A 32 12.41 -15.42 -9.75
CA ARG A 32 11.18 -15.53 -10.57
C ARG A 32 10.06 -16.27 -9.86
N ARG A 33 10.38 -17.29 -9.06
CA ARG A 33 9.40 -18.02 -8.23
C ARG A 33 8.95 -17.19 -7.03
N ASP A 34 9.86 -16.48 -6.39
CA ASP A 34 9.58 -15.76 -5.15
C ASP A 34 8.91 -14.39 -5.38
N LEU A 35 9.27 -13.68 -6.46
CA LEU A 35 8.72 -12.36 -6.80
C LEU A 35 7.50 -12.41 -7.71
N GLY A 36 7.23 -13.58 -8.30
CA GLY A 36 6.23 -13.78 -9.32
C GLY A 36 6.70 -13.36 -10.72
N VAL A 37 6.19 -14.08 -11.72
CA VAL A 37 6.61 -13.98 -13.14
C VAL A 37 6.52 -12.55 -13.68
N ARG A 38 5.44 -11.82 -13.36
CA ARG A 38 5.21 -10.45 -13.86
C ARG A 38 6.25 -9.44 -13.35
N THR A 39 6.55 -9.49 -12.05
CA THR A 39 7.50 -8.57 -11.42
C THR A 39 8.92 -8.85 -11.88
N PHE A 40 9.28 -10.13 -11.98
CA PHE A 40 10.61 -10.54 -12.45
C PHE A 40 10.80 -10.19 -13.93
N ASP A 41 9.84 -10.53 -14.79
CA ASP A 41 9.94 -10.31 -16.24
C ASP A 41 10.00 -8.81 -16.58
N GLY A 42 9.37 -7.94 -15.77
CA GLY A 42 9.39 -6.48 -15.98
C GLY A 42 10.66 -5.78 -15.50
N TRP A 43 11.32 -6.26 -14.44
CA TRP A 43 12.39 -5.49 -13.77
C TRP A 43 13.73 -6.20 -13.63
N LEU A 44 13.75 -7.53 -13.58
CA LEU A 44 14.97 -8.33 -13.33
C LEU A 44 15.36 -9.21 -14.51
N LYS A 45 14.45 -9.50 -15.44
CA LYS A 45 14.77 -10.18 -16.70
C LYS A 45 15.75 -9.38 -17.57
N PRO A 46 15.68 -8.04 -17.67
CA PRO A 46 16.62 -7.24 -18.46
C PRO A 46 17.99 -7.01 -17.79
N ALA A 47 18.21 -7.59 -16.61
CA ALA A 47 19.45 -7.44 -15.86
C ALA A 47 20.52 -8.40 -16.40
N GLU A 48 21.67 -7.84 -16.78
CA GLU A 48 22.82 -8.59 -17.29
C GLU A 48 23.97 -8.59 -16.26
N LEU A 49 24.80 -9.63 -16.29
CA LEU A 49 26.00 -9.66 -15.47
C LEU A 49 27.05 -8.69 -16.03
N GLY A 50 27.51 -7.78 -15.18
CA GLY A 50 28.62 -6.88 -15.46
C GLY A 50 29.96 -7.46 -15.00
N GLY A 51 30.92 -6.57 -14.75
CA GLY A 51 32.26 -6.94 -14.27
C GLY A 51 32.24 -7.53 -12.87
N PHE A 52 33.16 -8.46 -12.60
CA PHE A 52 33.45 -8.97 -11.26
C PHE A 52 34.89 -8.61 -10.89
N ASP A 53 35.08 -8.00 -9.73
CA ASP A 53 36.41 -7.72 -9.18
C ASP A 53 36.77 -8.79 -8.12
N PRO A 54 37.75 -9.68 -8.40
CA PRO A 54 38.15 -10.74 -7.48
C PRO A 54 38.79 -10.26 -6.17
N GLU A 55 39.36 -9.05 -6.12
CA GLU A 55 40.03 -8.54 -4.92
C GLU A 55 39.02 -7.94 -3.92
N SER A 56 38.02 -7.20 -4.42
CA SER A 56 36.96 -6.61 -3.59
C SER A 56 35.76 -7.54 -3.37
N GLY A 57 35.56 -8.53 -4.25
CA GLY A 57 34.36 -9.38 -4.26
C GLY A 57 33.11 -8.63 -4.70
N CYS A 58 33.26 -7.49 -5.38
CA CYS A 58 32.16 -6.68 -5.91
C CYS A 58 31.73 -7.23 -7.27
N LEU A 59 30.44 -7.57 -7.41
CA LEU A 59 29.83 -7.99 -8.66
C LEU A 59 28.93 -6.88 -9.19
N GLU A 60 29.15 -6.47 -10.44
CA GLU A 60 28.30 -5.51 -11.11
C GLU A 60 27.13 -6.20 -11.80
N ILE A 61 25.93 -5.63 -11.66
CA ILE A 61 24.74 -6.02 -12.42
C ILE A 61 24.35 -4.84 -13.29
N SER A 62 24.43 -5.05 -14.59
CA SER A 62 24.14 -4.06 -15.60
C SER A 62 22.64 -3.99 -15.88
N MET A 63 22.11 -2.77 -15.89
CA MET A 63 20.72 -2.49 -16.23
C MET A 63 20.63 -1.61 -17.49
N PRO A 64 19.54 -1.74 -18.27
CA PRO A 64 19.36 -1.00 -19.52
C PRO A 64 19.15 0.52 -19.34
N SER A 65 18.82 0.98 -18.12
CA SER A 65 18.63 2.41 -17.84
C SER A 65 18.92 2.77 -16.39
N GLN A 66 19.32 4.02 -16.14
CA GLN A 66 19.57 4.55 -14.79
C GLN A 66 18.35 4.44 -13.89
N PHE A 67 17.15 4.65 -14.46
CA PHE A 67 15.90 4.49 -13.74
C PHE A 67 15.69 3.05 -13.24
N MET A 68 15.93 2.05 -14.09
CA MET A 68 15.84 0.64 -13.69
C MET A 68 16.93 0.27 -12.70
N ALA A 69 18.16 0.78 -12.88
CA ALA A 69 19.26 0.57 -11.95
C ALA A 69 18.92 1.08 -10.55
N ASP A 70 18.41 2.31 -10.44
CA ASP A 70 18.05 2.93 -9.16
C ASP A 70 16.83 2.23 -8.54
N TRP A 71 15.83 1.87 -9.35
CA TRP A 71 14.63 1.19 -8.85
C TRP A 71 14.94 -0.22 -8.35
N VAL A 72 15.73 -1.02 -9.09
CA VAL A 72 16.16 -2.36 -8.67
C VAL A 72 17.06 -2.28 -7.45
N ARG A 73 17.96 -1.28 -7.37
CA ARG A 73 18.80 -1.05 -6.19
C ARG A 73 17.95 -0.79 -4.95
N SER A 74 16.94 0.09 -5.05
CA SER A 74 16.08 0.43 -3.90
C SER A 74 15.11 -0.67 -3.47
N HIS A 75 14.61 -1.50 -4.39
CA HIS A 75 13.56 -2.48 -4.09
C HIS A 75 14.06 -3.92 -3.96
N PHE A 76 15.15 -4.26 -4.64
CA PHE A 76 15.69 -5.62 -4.71
C PHE A 76 17.17 -5.75 -4.33
N GLY A 77 17.85 -4.66 -3.98
CA GLY A 77 19.27 -4.67 -3.59
C GLY A 77 19.59 -5.71 -2.51
N ASP A 78 18.92 -5.62 -1.35
CA ASP A 78 19.12 -6.55 -0.22
C ASP A 78 18.84 -8.01 -0.59
N ARG A 79 17.85 -8.24 -1.47
CA ARG A 79 17.46 -9.59 -1.91
C ARG A 79 18.45 -10.18 -2.88
N LEU A 80 18.96 -9.37 -3.82
CA LEU A 80 20.02 -9.77 -4.72
C LEU A 80 21.28 -10.09 -3.91
N GLU A 81 21.65 -9.23 -2.94
CA GLU A 81 22.83 -9.43 -2.11
C GLU A 81 22.76 -10.73 -1.31
N LEU A 82 21.60 -11.02 -0.71
CA LEU A 82 21.37 -12.28 0.02
C LEU A 82 21.41 -13.50 -0.91
N ALA A 83 20.79 -13.41 -2.10
CA ALA A 83 20.76 -14.51 -3.07
C ALA A 83 22.14 -14.86 -3.60
N TRP A 84 22.98 -13.85 -3.87
CA TRP A 84 24.36 -14.05 -4.29
C TRP A 84 25.24 -14.59 -3.17
N LYS A 85 25.15 -14.06 -1.94
CA LYS A 85 25.89 -14.59 -0.78
C LYS A 85 25.56 -16.05 -0.48
N THR A 86 24.32 -16.45 -0.72
CA THR A 86 23.87 -17.84 -0.49
C THR A 86 24.35 -18.79 -1.60
N THR A 87 24.41 -18.32 -2.85
CA THR A 87 24.74 -19.16 -4.01
C THR A 87 26.24 -19.21 -4.29
N LEU A 88 26.96 -18.09 -4.12
CA LEU A 88 28.39 -17.95 -4.32
C LEU A 88 28.99 -16.99 -3.26
N PRO A 89 29.54 -17.52 -2.15
CA PRO A 89 30.10 -16.71 -1.05
C PRO A 89 31.30 -15.83 -1.44
N ILE A 90 31.86 -16.01 -2.64
CA ILE A 90 32.92 -15.17 -3.19
C ILE A 90 32.42 -13.77 -3.56
N VAL A 91 31.11 -13.61 -3.82
CA VAL A 91 30.47 -12.30 -4.08
C VAL A 91 30.05 -11.70 -2.74
N ARG A 92 30.70 -10.60 -2.35
CA ARG A 92 30.50 -9.92 -1.07
C ARG A 92 29.58 -8.72 -1.18
N GLU A 93 29.63 -8.02 -2.31
CA GLU A 93 28.87 -6.80 -2.57
C GLU A 93 28.31 -6.84 -4.00
N ILE A 94 27.11 -6.28 -4.19
CA ILE A 94 26.49 -6.15 -5.51
C ILE A 94 26.32 -4.67 -5.83
N ARG A 95 26.80 -4.26 -7.00
CA ARG A 95 26.61 -2.92 -7.52
C ARG A 95 25.75 -2.95 -8.77
N VAL A 96 24.55 -2.40 -8.68
CA VAL A 96 23.68 -2.24 -9.86
C VAL A 96 24.14 -0.99 -10.62
N VAL A 97 24.60 -1.16 -11.86
CA VAL A 97 25.16 -0.11 -12.72
C VAL A 97 24.39 -0.01 -14.04
N THR A 98 24.59 1.07 -14.77
CA THR A 98 24.02 1.27 -16.11
C THR A 98 25.05 1.00 -17.19
N CYS A 99 24.65 0.32 -18.27
CA CYS A 99 25.48 0.25 -19.47
C CYS A 99 25.40 1.56 -20.27
N ASP A 100 26.52 2.27 -20.38
CA ASP A 100 26.67 3.35 -21.35
C ASP A 100 26.91 2.74 -22.75
N GLY A 101 25.87 2.72 -23.59
CA GLY A 101 25.98 2.33 -25.00
C GLY A 101 24.97 1.31 -25.53
N GLY A 102 24.03 0.83 -24.72
CA GLY A 102 22.94 -0.03 -25.21
C GLY A 102 21.90 0.76 -26.02
N PRO A 103 21.20 0.14 -27.00
CA PRO A 103 20.10 0.80 -27.69
C PRO A 103 19.09 1.28 -26.65
N ARG A 104 18.80 2.58 -26.68
CA ARG A 104 17.82 3.25 -25.82
C ARG A 104 16.54 2.40 -25.84
N PRO A 105 16.07 1.84 -24.71
CA PRO A 105 14.86 1.03 -24.76
C PRO A 105 13.73 1.96 -25.21
N ALA A 106 13.20 1.68 -26.40
CA ALA A 106 11.81 1.95 -26.65
C ALA A 106 11.05 1.36 -25.46
N PRO A 107 10.09 2.08 -24.86
CA PRO A 107 9.28 1.49 -23.81
C PRO A 107 8.73 0.19 -24.38
N LEU A 108 9.20 -0.94 -23.84
CA LEU A 108 8.52 -2.21 -23.96
C LEU A 108 7.20 -2.02 -23.22
N LEU A 109 6.26 -1.46 -23.99
CA LEU A 109 4.86 -1.58 -23.78
C LEU A 109 4.62 -3.03 -23.44
N ILE A 110 4.00 -3.27 -22.29
CA ILE A 110 3.09 -4.40 -22.17
C ILE A 110 1.94 -4.04 -23.13
N LEU A 111 2.16 -4.23 -24.43
CA LEU A 111 1.08 -4.46 -25.37
C LEU A 111 0.54 -5.82 -24.97
N GLU A 112 -0.72 -5.85 -24.58
CA GLU A 112 -1.51 -7.06 -24.74
C GLU A 112 -1.34 -7.48 -26.21
N GLU A 113 -0.70 -8.63 -26.46
CA GLU A 113 -0.83 -9.30 -27.75
C GLU A 113 -2.32 -9.62 -27.88
N GLU A 114 -3.00 -8.81 -28.70
CA GLU A 114 -4.28 -9.21 -29.28
C GLU A 114 -4.06 -10.57 -29.95
N PRO A 115 -4.89 -11.59 -29.66
CA PRO A 115 -4.82 -12.82 -30.42
C PRO A 115 -5.05 -12.50 -31.88
N GLU A 116 -4.19 -13.04 -32.76
CA GLU A 116 -4.35 -12.92 -34.21
C GLU A 116 -5.81 -13.18 -34.61
N PRO A 117 -6.38 -12.38 -35.52
CA PRO A 117 -7.77 -12.49 -35.89
C PRO A 117 -7.96 -13.81 -36.64
N VAL A 118 -8.44 -14.83 -35.93
CA VAL A 118 -9.16 -15.92 -36.56
C VAL A 118 -10.32 -15.24 -37.29
N ALA A 119 -10.35 -15.38 -38.61
CA ALA A 119 -11.41 -14.83 -39.45
C ALA A 119 -12.76 -15.46 -39.05
N VAL A 120 -13.44 -14.84 -38.08
CA VAL A 120 -14.81 -15.14 -37.75
C VAL A 120 -15.67 -14.23 -38.63
N SER A 121 -16.43 -14.87 -39.50
CA SER A 121 -17.39 -14.26 -40.44
C SER A 121 -18.25 -13.18 -39.76
N PRO A 122 -18.52 -12.03 -40.41
CA PRO A 122 -19.23 -10.92 -39.80
C PRO A 122 -20.73 -11.22 -39.72
N ALA A 123 -21.17 -11.74 -38.59
CA ALA A 123 -22.56 -11.69 -38.18
C ALA A 123 -22.67 -11.48 -36.66
N ALA A 124 -23.24 -10.34 -36.29
CA ALA A 124 -23.74 -9.98 -34.96
C ALA A 124 -22.75 -9.48 -33.90
N VAL A 125 -22.24 -8.25 -34.06
CA VAL A 125 -22.16 -7.31 -32.93
C VAL A 125 -22.48 -5.89 -33.43
N ALA A 126 -23.77 -5.59 -33.55
CA ALA A 126 -24.24 -4.23 -33.73
C ALA A 126 -24.30 -3.56 -32.34
N GLY A 127 -23.56 -2.46 -32.17
CA GLY A 127 -23.88 -1.46 -31.15
C GLY A 127 -22.86 -1.16 -30.06
N ALA A 128 -21.60 -0.85 -30.40
CA ALA A 128 -20.75 -0.02 -29.54
C ALA A 128 -20.26 1.18 -30.36
N LYS A 129 -20.87 2.35 -30.15
CA LYS A 129 -20.40 3.60 -30.75
C LYS A 129 -19.02 3.90 -30.17
N ALA A 130 -18.00 3.86 -31.02
CA ALA A 130 -16.71 4.49 -30.73
C ALA A 130 -16.95 5.97 -30.36
N SER A 131 -16.31 6.42 -29.29
CA SER A 131 -16.26 7.84 -28.92
C SER A 131 -15.69 8.64 -30.10
N ALA A 132 -16.30 9.80 -30.40
CA ALA A 132 -15.99 10.62 -31.57
C ALA A 132 -14.54 11.15 -31.62
N ASP A 133 -13.78 11.00 -30.54
CA ASP A 133 -12.44 11.59 -30.36
C ASP A 133 -11.29 10.56 -30.24
N GLY A 134 -11.54 9.27 -30.52
CA GLY A 134 -10.46 8.27 -30.59
C GLY A 134 -9.83 7.87 -29.24
N TYR A 135 -10.46 8.21 -28.11
CA TYR A 135 -10.00 7.78 -26.79
C TYR A 135 -10.85 6.61 -26.27
N PRO A 136 -10.22 5.48 -25.88
CA PRO A 136 -10.96 4.34 -25.37
C PRO A 136 -11.72 4.72 -24.09
N PRO A 137 -12.94 4.19 -23.90
CA PRO A 137 -13.69 4.42 -22.68
C PRO A 137 -12.88 3.94 -21.46
N PRO A 138 -13.07 4.57 -20.28
CA PRO A 138 -12.40 4.14 -19.06
C PRO A 138 -12.77 2.69 -18.71
N ASN A 139 -11.76 1.88 -18.40
CA ASN A 139 -11.95 0.50 -18.00
C ASN A 139 -12.33 0.42 -16.52
N PHE A 140 -13.63 0.51 -16.23
CA PHE A 140 -14.14 0.36 -14.87
C PHE A 140 -14.36 -1.12 -14.53
N ASP A 141 -13.81 -1.56 -13.39
CA ASP A 141 -14.10 -2.89 -12.85
C ASP A 141 -15.61 -3.04 -12.52
N PRO A 142 -16.35 -3.96 -13.16
CA PRO A 142 -17.79 -4.16 -12.92
C PRO A 142 -18.14 -4.53 -11.47
N ARG A 143 -17.17 -5.04 -10.70
CA ARG A 143 -17.34 -5.35 -9.28
C ARG A 143 -17.49 -4.08 -8.44
N TYR A 144 -16.95 -2.96 -8.90
CA TYR A 144 -16.93 -1.68 -8.19
C TYR A 144 -18.10 -0.77 -8.59
N SER A 145 -19.31 -1.21 -8.28
CA SER A 145 -20.57 -0.49 -8.57
C SER A 145 -21.33 -0.14 -7.28
N PHE A 146 -22.23 0.85 -7.33
CA PHE A 146 -23.04 1.22 -6.15
C PHE A 146 -23.85 0.05 -5.56
N PRO A 147 -24.50 -0.83 -6.36
CA PRO A 147 -25.22 -1.99 -5.81
C PRO A 147 -24.33 -2.97 -5.05
N ASN A 148 -23.05 -3.05 -5.41
CA ASN A 148 -22.07 -3.92 -4.75
C ASN A 148 -21.35 -3.24 -3.57
N PHE A 149 -21.66 -1.98 -3.26
CA PHE A 149 -21.07 -1.24 -2.15
C PHE A 149 -21.94 -1.37 -0.90
N VAL A 150 -21.41 -2.01 0.14
CA VAL A 150 -22.13 -2.15 1.42
C VAL A 150 -22.02 -0.85 2.21
N VAL A 151 -23.17 -0.26 2.50
CA VAL A 151 -23.28 1.00 3.23
C VAL A 151 -23.42 0.75 4.72
N GLY A 152 -22.74 1.55 5.52
CA GLY A 152 -22.91 1.65 6.96
C GLY A 152 -22.51 3.04 7.45
N LYS A 153 -22.69 3.31 8.74
CA LYS A 153 -22.43 4.63 9.33
C LYS A 153 -21.03 5.19 9.02
N ALA A 154 -20.03 4.30 8.90
CA ALA A 154 -18.65 4.67 8.61
C ALA A 154 -18.39 5.22 7.19
N ASN A 155 -19.29 4.96 6.23
CA ASN A 155 -19.09 5.32 4.81
C ASN A 155 -20.34 5.96 4.16
N GLU A 156 -21.41 6.19 4.91
CA GLU A 156 -22.71 6.68 4.43
C GLU A 156 -22.62 8.06 3.75
N VAL A 157 -21.88 9.00 4.33
CA VAL A 157 -21.71 10.34 3.78
C VAL A 157 -20.99 10.29 2.43
N ALA A 158 -19.87 9.57 2.36
CA ALA A 158 -19.11 9.39 1.13
C ALA A 158 -19.92 8.66 0.05
N PHE A 159 -20.70 7.64 0.42
CA PHE A 159 -21.58 6.93 -0.51
C PHE A 159 -22.68 7.85 -1.06
N THR A 160 -23.35 8.61 -0.19
CA THR A 160 -24.44 9.52 -0.58
C THR A 160 -23.91 10.64 -1.48
N ALA A 161 -22.75 11.21 -1.14
CA ALA A 161 -22.07 12.21 -1.94
C ALA A 161 -21.67 11.67 -3.33
N ALA A 162 -21.07 10.48 -3.38
CA ALA A 162 -20.70 9.80 -4.62
C ALA A 162 -21.93 9.55 -5.50
N ARG A 163 -23.01 9.03 -4.92
CA ARG A 163 -24.26 8.78 -5.63
C ARG A 163 -24.88 10.07 -6.17
N THR A 164 -24.90 11.14 -5.37
CA THR A 164 -25.39 12.46 -5.78
C THR A 164 -24.59 13.01 -6.95
N LEU A 165 -23.24 12.91 -6.90
CA LEU A 165 -22.38 13.35 -7.99
C LEU A 165 -22.61 12.54 -9.27
N ALA A 166 -22.96 11.26 -9.18
CA ALA A 166 -23.20 10.41 -10.34
C ALA A 166 -24.61 10.60 -10.95
N GLU A 167 -25.62 10.77 -10.10
CA GLU A 167 -27.03 10.68 -10.50
C GLU A 167 -27.71 12.04 -10.73
N SER A 168 -27.39 13.08 -9.95
CA SER A 168 -28.13 14.35 -10.01
C SER A 168 -27.84 15.14 -11.29
N ASP A 169 -28.82 15.85 -11.84
CA ASP A 169 -28.60 16.72 -13.02
C ASP A 169 -27.77 17.97 -12.65
N LYS A 170 -28.04 18.54 -11.47
CA LYS A 170 -27.28 19.64 -10.88
C LYS A 170 -26.70 19.19 -9.55
N VAL A 171 -25.40 19.38 -9.37
CA VAL A 171 -24.68 19.04 -8.14
C VAL A 171 -24.31 20.34 -7.45
N GLY A 172 -24.69 20.48 -6.17
CA GLY A 172 -24.45 21.70 -5.39
C GLY A 172 -23.00 21.86 -4.90
N PHE A 173 -22.14 20.88 -5.17
CA PHE A 173 -20.74 20.85 -4.78
C PHE A 173 -19.88 20.37 -5.95
N ASN A 174 -18.68 20.95 -6.09
CA ASN A 174 -17.66 20.51 -7.04
C ASN A 174 -16.32 21.16 -6.61
N PRO A 175 -15.23 20.40 -6.39
CA PRO A 175 -15.10 18.95 -6.55
C PRO A 175 -15.76 18.14 -5.43
N LEU A 176 -15.88 16.82 -5.64
CA LEU A 176 -16.04 15.83 -4.57
C LEU A 176 -14.67 15.28 -4.18
N PHE A 177 -14.31 15.41 -2.91
CA PHE A 177 -13.07 14.88 -2.36
C PHE A 177 -13.37 13.76 -1.37
N ILE A 178 -12.98 12.53 -1.70
CA ILE A 178 -13.20 11.34 -0.86
C ILE A 178 -11.89 10.92 -0.21
N HIS A 179 -11.82 10.94 1.12
CA HIS A 179 -10.60 10.54 1.81
C HIS A 179 -10.80 9.45 2.86
N GLY A 180 -9.72 8.74 3.19
CA GLY A 180 -9.71 7.71 4.20
C GLY A 180 -8.55 6.74 4.01
N GLY A 181 -8.22 5.96 5.04
CA GLY A 181 -7.12 5.01 4.98
C GLY A 181 -7.18 4.00 3.83
N THR A 182 -6.10 3.26 3.65
CA THR A 182 -5.97 2.24 2.60
C THR A 182 -7.03 1.16 2.72
N GLY A 183 -7.60 0.73 1.58
CA GLY A 183 -8.53 -0.41 1.54
C GLY A 183 -9.87 -0.17 2.24
N ARG A 184 -10.39 1.06 2.21
CA ARG A 184 -11.70 1.42 2.78
C ARG A 184 -12.83 1.61 1.75
N GLY A 185 -12.54 1.44 0.46
CA GLY A 185 -13.55 1.54 -0.61
C GLY A 185 -13.53 2.84 -1.43
N LYS A 186 -12.50 3.68 -1.31
CA LYS A 186 -12.35 4.92 -2.11
C LYS A 186 -12.38 4.66 -3.62
N THR A 187 -11.51 3.78 -4.10
CA THR A 187 -11.47 3.36 -5.51
C THR A 187 -12.79 2.73 -5.96
N HIS A 188 -13.47 1.98 -5.07
CA HIS A 188 -14.79 1.42 -5.38
C HIS A 188 -15.81 2.53 -5.64
N LEU A 189 -15.91 3.52 -4.74
CA LEU A 189 -16.80 4.67 -4.93
C LEU A 189 -16.45 5.45 -6.20
N LEU A 190 -15.16 5.65 -6.48
CA LEU A 190 -14.72 6.36 -7.69
C LEU A 190 -15.18 5.66 -8.97
N HIS A 191 -15.01 4.33 -9.05
CA HIS A 191 -15.50 3.51 -10.15
C HIS A 191 -17.03 3.53 -10.26
N ALA A 192 -17.73 3.44 -9.12
CA ALA A 192 -19.19 3.45 -9.09
C ALA A 192 -19.75 4.77 -9.63
N ILE A 193 -19.13 5.91 -9.30
CA ILE A 193 -19.49 7.22 -9.87
C ILE A 193 -19.39 7.18 -11.39
N GLY A 194 -18.24 6.75 -11.92
CA GLY A 194 -17.99 6.71 -13.35
C GLY A 194 -18.96 5.80 -14.12
N GLN A 195 -19.20 4.59 -13.60
CA GLN A 195 -20.12 3.62 -14.21
C GLN A 195 -21.55 4.16 -14.24
N THR A 196 -22.06 4.69 -13.12
CA THR A 196 -23.42 5.21 -13.06
C THR A 196 -23.59 6.48 -13.89
N PHE A 197 -22.58 7.35 -13.92
CA PHE A 197 -22.60 8.56 -14.75
C PHE A 197 -22.64 8.22 -16.25
N LEU A 198 -21.83 7.26 -16.71
CA LEU A 198 -21.86 6.78 -18.10
C LEU A 198 -23.18 6.11 -18.46
N ALA A 199 -23.73 5.30 -17.55
CA ALA A 199 -25.02 4.63 -17.79
C ALA A 199 -26.17 5.65 -17.99
N ARG A 200 -26.13 6.79 -17.30
CA ARG A 200 -27.10 7.89 -17.46
C ARG A 200 -26.79 8.81 -18.64
N ASN A 201 -25.50 8.96 -18.97
CA ASN A 201 -25.03 9.84 -20.03
C ASN A 201 -24.15 9.06 -21.02
N PRO A 202 -24.73 8.21 -21.89
CA PRO A 202 -23.94 7.32 -22.76
C PRO A 202 -23.01 8.02 -23.76
N GLY A 203 -23.26 9.31 -24.04
CA GLY A 203 -22.41 10.15 -24.89
C GLY A 203 -21.38 11.00 -24.15
N ALA A 204 -21.37 10.98 -22.82
CA ALA A 204 -20.48 11.83 -22.03
C ALA A 204 -19.05 11.29 -22.02
N ARG A 205 -18.08 12.22 -21.99
CA ARG A 205 -16.67 11.90 -21.91
C ARG A 205 -16.25 11.73 -20.46
N VAL A 206 -15.95 10.51 -20.06
CA VAL A 206 -15.45 10.21 -18.71
C VAL A 206 -13.99 9.83 -18.78
N VAL A 207 -13.17 10.46 -17.94
CA VAL A 207 -11.76 10.13 -17.78
C VAL A 207 -11.51 9.68 -16.35
N SER A 208 -10.86 8.53 -16.20
CA SER A 208 -10.46 7.98 -14.91
C SER A 208 -9.00 7.56 -14.92
N MET A 209 -8.25 8.01 -13.92
CA MET A 209 -6.84 7.68 -13.76
C MET A 209 -6.37 7.86 -12.32
N SER A 210 -5.27 7.20 -11.94
CA SER A 210 -4.56 7.54 -10.70
C SER A 210 -3.74 8.82 -10.90
N ALA A 211 -3.44 9.50 -9.80
CA ALA A 211 -2.57 10.68 -9.82
C ALA A 211 -1.13 10.33 -10.26
N GLU A 212 -0.67 9.11 -9.97
CA GLU A 212 0.57 8.56 -10.52
C GLU A 212 0.51 8.43 -12.05
N LYS A 213 -0.58 7.89 -12.61
CA LYS A 213 -0.77 7.79 -14.07
C LYS A 213 -0.83 9.18 -14.70
N PHE A 214 -1.49 10.15 -14.05
CA PHE A 214 -1.50 11.54 -14.49
C PHE A 214 -0.07 12.09 -14.59
N MET A 215 0.76 11.88 -13.56
CA MET A 215 2.17 12.30 -13.56
C MET A 215 2.96 11.66 -14.70
N VAL A 216 2.87 10.34 -14.85
CA VAL A 216 3.61 9.59 -15.89
C VAL A 216 3.21 10.06 -17.28
N GLU A 217 1.90 10.20 -17.55
CA GLU A 217 1.41 10.64 -18.84
C GLU A 217 1.76 12.11 -19.13
N PHE A 218 1.77 12.97 -18.12
CA PHE A 218 2.20 14.36 -18.26
C PHE A 218 3.68 14.46 -18.61
N VAL A 219 4.55 13.71 -17.91
CA VAL A 219 5.99 13.67 -18.20
C VAL A 219 6.24 13.13 -19.61
N ARG A 220 5.49 12.11 -20.04
CA ARG A 220 5.56 11.59 -21.42
C ARG A 220 5.17 12.66 -22.43
N ALA A 221 4.06 13.34 -22.22
CA ALA A 221 3.58 14.41 -23.10
C ALA A 221 4.58 15.57 -23.23
N ILE A 222 5.33 15.91 -22.16
CA ILE A 222 6.43 16.88 -22.25
C ILE A 222 7.55 16.36 -23.14
N ARG A 223 7.97 15.10 -22.96
CA ARG A 223 9.06 14.50 -23.74
C ARG A 223 8.73 14.38 -25.24
N GLU A 224 7.47 14.09 -25.55
CA GLU A 224 6.96 13.92 -26.92
C GLU A 224 6.47 15.25 -27.53
N ASN A 225 6.56 16.36 -26.78
CA ASN A 225 6.04 17.67 -27.16
C ASN A 225 4.53 17.69 -27.48
N ASP A 226 3.76 16.75 -26.90
CA ASP A 226 2.30 16.61 -27.03
C ASP A 226 1.56 17.04 -25.74
N THR A 227 2.02 18.14 -25.12
CA THR A 227 1.34 18.67 -23.93
C THR A 227 -0.07 19.19 -24.25
N ILE A 228 -0.32 19.59 -25.50
CA ILE A 228 -1.62 20.08 -25.96
C ILE A 228 -2.63 18.93 -26.04
N GLY A 229 -2.26 17.78 -26.63
CA GLY A 229 -3.12 16.60 -26.69
C GLY A 229 -3.48 16.08 -25.31
N PHE A 230 -2.48 16.00 -24.42
CA PHE A 230 -2.70 15.64 -23.01
C PHE A 230 -3.72 16.55 -22.32
N LYS A 231 -3.55 17.88 -22.43
CA LYS A 231 -4.45 18.88 -21.85
C LYS A 231 -5.85 18.78 -22.42
N HIS A 232 -5.97 18.69 -23.74
CA HIS A 232 -7.25 18.59 -24.43
C HIS A 232 -8.03 17.37 -23.96
N ARG A 233 -7.39 16.19 -23.90
CA ARG A 233 -8.03 14.95 -23.46
C ARG A 233 -8.61 15.03 -22.05
N LEU A 234 -7.88 15.64 -21.11
CA LEU A 234 -8.33 15.76 -19.72
C LEU A 234 -9.39 16.85 -19.54
N ARG A 235 -9.16 18.04 -20.11
CA ARG A 235 -10.02 19.22 -19.93
C ARG A 235 -11.34 19.12 -20.71
N SER A 236 -11.42 18.23 -21.69
CA SER A 236 -12.65 17.91 -22.41
C SER A 236 -13.56 16.91 -21.69
N ALA A 237 -13.16 16.35 -20.56
CA ALA A 237 -13.96 15.35 -19.83
C ALA A 237 -15.16 15.98 -19.12
N ASP A 238 -16.36 15.45 -19.33
CA ASP A 238 -17.58 15.82 -18.58
C ASP A 238 -17.52 15.35 -17.13
N LEU A 239 -16.77 14.27 -16.89
CA LEU A 239 -16.43 13.76 -15.56
C LEU A 239 -14.95 13.35 -15.53
N LEU A 240 -14.19 13.98 -14.62
CA LEU A 240 -12.80 13.64 -14.33
C LEU A 240 -12.70 12.96 -12.96
N LEU A 241 -12.14 11.75 -12.95
CA LEU A 241 -11.95 10.92 -11.77
C LEU A 241 -10.45 10.72 -11.51
N ILE A 242 -9.95 11.17 -10.36
CA ILE A 242 -8.54 11.10 -9.99
C ILE A 242 -8.39 10.30 -8.70
N ASP A 243 -7.76 9.13 -8.78
CA ASP A 243 -7.51 8.26 -7.61
C ASP A 243 -6.15 8.60 -6.96
N ASP A 244 -6.09 8.56 -5.64
CA ASP A 244 -4.89 8.68 -4.81
C ASP A 244 -4.03 9.94 -5.11
N VAL A 245 -4.61 11.12 -4.92
CA VAL A 245 -3.95 12.42 -5.17
C VAL A 245 -2.64 12.60 -4.39
N GLN A 246 -2.43 11.89 -3.28
CA GLN A 246 -1.18 11.95 -2.51
C GLN A 246 0.07 11.62 -3.34
N PHE A 247 -0.05 10.89 -4.46
CA PHE A 247 1.10 10.52 -5.28
C PHE A 247 1.76 11.67 -6.05
N ILE A 248 1.13 12.84 -6.16
CA ILE A 248 1.77 14.03 -6.77
C ILE A 248 2.50 14.91 -5.75
N ALA A 249 2.54 14.51 -4.46
CA ALA A 249 3.25 15.25 -3.43
C ALA A 249 4.73 15.46 -3.78
N GLY A 250 5.22 16.70 -3.61
CA GLY A 250 6.58 17.10 -3.96
C GLY A 250 6.89 17.16 -5.47
N LYS A 251 5.90 16.98 -6.37
CA LYS A 251 6.07 17.06 -7.82
C LYS A 251 5.54 18.38 -8.38
N GLU A 252 6.31 19.45 -8.23
CA GLU A 252 5.86 20.84 -8.50
C GLU A 252 5.23 21.04 -9.89
N SER A 253 5.91 20.62 -10.96
CA SER A 253 5.40 20.77 -12.34
C SER A 253 4.10 19.99 -12.58
N THR A 254 3.99 18.80 -11.98
CA THR A 254 2.79 17.96 -12.08
C THR A 254 1.63 18.57 -11.29
N GLN A 255 1.92 19.10 -10.09
CA GLN A 255 0.93 19.79 -9.28
C GLN A 255 0.41 21.06 -9.96
N GLU A 256 1.27 21.80 -10.65
CA GLU A 256 0.86 22.96 -11.43
C GLU A 256 -0.10 22.58 -12.55
N GLU A 257 0.23 21.59 -13.37
CA GLU A 257 -0.67 21.14 -14.44
C GLU A 257 -1.97 20.57 -13.88
N PHE A 258 -1.91 19.85 -12.77
CA PHE A 258 -3.08 19.33 -12.07
C PHE A 258 -3.99 20.47 -11.59
N PHE A 259 -3.42 21.50 -10.97
CA PHE A 259 -4.16 22.70 -10.52
C PHE A 259 -4.88 23.38 -11.68
N HIS A 260 -4.21 23.56 -12.83
CA HIS A 260 -4.83 24.15 -14.01
C HIS A 260 -5.94 23.27 -14.58
N THR A 261 -5.72 21.96 -14.65
CA THR A 261 -6.72 21.00 -15.14
C THR A 261 -7.98 20.99 -14.25
N MET A 262 -7.81 20.97 -12.93
CA MET A 262 -8.94 21.02 -12.01
C MET A 262 -9.75 22.31 -12.15
N ASN A 263 -9.08 23.47 -12.22
CA ASN A 263 -9.76 24.75 -12.36
C ASN A 263 -10.57 24.82 -13.66
N GLU A 264 -10.02 24.33 -14.76
CA GLU A 264 -10.73 24.29 -16.05
C GLU A 264 -12.01 23.44 -15.95
N ILE A 265 -11.91 22.24 -15.37
CA ILE A 265 -13.05 21.34 -15.16
C ILE A 265 -14.12 22.00 -14.29
N ILE A 266 -13.72 22.61 -13.17
CA ILE A 266 -14.63 23.27 -12.23
C ILE A 266 -15.31 24.48 -12.88
N THR A 267 -14.55 25.35 -13.54
CA THR A 267 -15.07 26.57 -14.19
C THR A 267 -15.97 26.24 -15.37
N ALA A 268 -15.71 25.15 -16.09
CA ALA A 268 -16.58 24.64 -17.14
C ALA A 268 -17.87 23.98 -16.62
N GLY A 269 -18.07 23.88 -15.30
CA GLY A 269 -19.23 23.23 -14.70
C GLY A 269 -19.25 21.71 -14.84
N ARG A 270 -18.12 21.10 -15.22
CA ARG A 270 -17.96 19.65 -15.38
C ARG A 270 -17.60 19.00 -14.05
N ARG A 271 -17.84 17.69 -13.90
CA ARG A 271 -17.74 17.00 -12.62
C ARG A 271 -16.30 16.56 -12.32
N LEU A 272 -15.86 16.77 -11.09
CA LEU A 272 -14.55 16.35 -10.61
C LEU A 272 -14.70 15.54 -9.32
N ALA A 273 -14.21 14.29 -9.33
CA ALA A 273 -14.07 13.49 -8.12
C ALA A 273 -12.60 13.11 -7.90
N ILE A 274 -12.13 13.29 -6.67
CA ILE A 274 -10.74 13.06 -6.28
C ILE A 274 -10.73 12.19 -5.03
N THR A 275 -9.82 11.22 -4.96
CA THR A 275 -9.60 10.45 -3.74
C THR A 275 -8.23 10.72 -3.12
N SER A 276 -8.12 10.43 -1.82
CA SER A 276 -6.89 10.57 -1.05
C SER A 276 -6.82 9.59 0.12
N ASP A 277 -5.63 9.23 0.58
CA ASP A 277 -5.46 8.48 1.84
C ASP A 277 -5.73 9.33 3.09
N ARG A 278 -5.70 10.67 2.95
CA ARG A 278 -5.83 11.66 4.03
C ARG A 278 -6.69 12.86 3.64
N ALA A 279 -7.16 13.60 4.65
CA ALA A 279 -7.90 14.84 4.44
C ALA A 279 -7.01 15.92 3.78
N PRO A 280 -7.57 16.95 3.13
CA PRO A 280 -6.77 17.98 2.45
C PRO A 280 -5.76 18.67 3.38
N GLN A 281 -6.12 18.96 4.63
CA GLN A 281 -5.22 19.60 5.59
C GLN A 281 -4.03 18.73 6.03
N ASP A 282 -4.10 17.41 5.83
CA ASP A 282 -3.08 16.45 6.26
C ASP A 282 -2.22 15.93 5.08
N LEU A 283 -2.38 16.55 3.90
CA LEU A 283 -1.63 16.23 2.68
C LEU A 283 -0.32 17.03 2.61
N ASP A 284 0.71 16.48 3.22
CA ASP A 284 2.07 17.04 3.17
C ASP A 284 2.62 17.07 1.74
N GLY A 285 3.27 18.18 1.37
CA GLY A 285 3.93 18.32 0.06
C GLY A 285 3.00 18.61 -1.12
N ILE A 286 1.71 18.89 -0.87
CA ILE A 286 0.77 19.41 -1.87
C ILE A 286 0.65 20.93 -1.75
N ALA A 287 0.66 21.64 -2.88
CA ALA A 287 0.61 23.10 -2.91
C ALA A 287 -0.66 23.64 -2.22
N PRO A 288 -0.57 24.69 -1.37
CA PRO A 288 -1.72 25.24 -0.64
C PRO A 288 -2.89 25.66 -1.55
N ARG A 289 -2.60 26.11 -2.77
CA ARG A 289 -3.61 26.46 -3.78
C ARG A 289 -4.47 25.27 -4.23
N ILE A 290 -3.88 24.07 -4.28
CA ILE A 290 -4.61 22.83 -4.58
C ILE A 290 -5.49 22.49 -3.38
N LEU A 291 -4.92 22.47 -2.17
CA LEU A 291 -5.65 22.14 -0.94
C LEU A 291 -6.86 23.04 -0.74
N SER A 292 -6.70 24.35 -0.94
CA SER A 292 -7.81 25.31 -0.86
C SER A 292 -8.95 25.01 -1.83
N ARG A 293 -8.64 24.56 -3.06
CA ARG A 293 -9.65 24.18 -4.05
C ARG A 293 -10.35 22.86 -3.70
N LEU A 294 -9.61 21.90 -3.17
CA LEU A 294 -10.18 20.64 -2.68
C LEU A 294 -11.14 20.88 -1.51
N SER A 295 -10.78 21.76 -0.59
CA SER A 295 -11.59 22.10 0.59
C SER A 295 -12.80 22.99 0.31
N TRP A 296 -12.85 23.70 -0.83
CA TRP A 296 -14.05 24.46 -1.23
C TRP A 296 -15.22 23.52 -1.56
N GLY A 297 -14.91 22.36 -2.17
CA GLY A 297 -15.90 21.37 -2.58
C GLY A 297 -16.52 20.61 -1.41
N LEU A 298 -17.07 19.42 -1.70
CA LEU A 298 -17.53 18.51 -0.65
C LEU A 298 -16.40 17.57 -0.25
N VAL A 299 -15.98 17.64 1.00
CA VAL A 299 -15.02 16.71 1.61
C VAL A 299 -15.80 15.64 2.35
N ALA A 300 -15.66 14.39 1.91
CA ALA A 300 -16.34 13.23 2.49
C ALA A 300 -15.32 12.20 2.96
N ASP A 301 -15.50 11.72 4.20
CA ASP A 301 -14.63 10.75 4.83
C ASP A 301 -15.16 9.32 4.72
N VAL A 302 -14.23 8.38 4.57
CA VAL A 302 -14.47 6.94 4.64
C VAL A 302 -13.71 6.40 5.85
N ASN A 303 -14.46 6.11 6.91
CA ASN A 303 -13.93 5.68 8.18
C ASN A 303 -13.61 4.18 8.21
N ALA A 304 -12.91 3.75 9.26
CA ALA A 304 -12.72 2.33 9.49
C ALA A 304 -14.10 1.67 9.70
N ALA A 305 -14.32 0.54 9.03
CA ALA A 305 -15.58 -0.20 9.17
C ALA A 305 -15.71 -0.70 10.61
N ASP A 306 -16.88 -0.54 11.21
CA ASP A 306 -17.23 -1.12 12.49
C ASP A 306 -17.57 -2.62 12.34
N TYR A 307 -17.89 -3.28 13.45
CA TYR A 307 -18.23 -4.71 13.43
C TYR A 307 -19.41 -5.00 12.49
N GLU A 308 -20.48 -4.19 12.55
CA GLU A 308 -21.69 -4.40 11.76
C GLU A 308 -21.40 -4.26 10.26
N LEU A 309 -20.67 -3.23 9.86
CA LEU A 309 -20.29 -3.02 8.46
C LEU A 309 -19.38 -4.16 7.97
N ARG A 310 -18.38 -4.59 8.76
CA ARG A 310 -17.52 -5.74 8.37
C ARG A 310 -18.33 -7.04 8.24
N PHE A 311 -19.26 -7.29 9.14
CA PHE A 311 -20.13 -8.46 9.10
C PHE A 311 -21.00 -8.46 7.83
N ASN A 312 -21.63 -7.32 7.52
CA ASN A 312 -22.45 -7.17 6.32
C ASN A 312 -21.63 -7.27 5.02
N ILE A 313 -20.39 -6.75 5.01
CA ILE A 313 -19.46 -6.93 3.88
C ILE A 313 -19.15 -8.41 3.68
N LEU A 314 -18.82 -9.15 4.74
CA LEU A 314 -18.54 -10.59 4.62
C LEU A 314 -19.75 -11.36 4.07
N LEU A 315 -20.96 -11.07 4.54
CA LEU A 315 -22.19 -11.70 4.03
C LEU A 315 -22.40 -11.40 2.54
N ALA A 316 -22.30 -10.13 2.15
CA ALA A 316 -22.47 -9.72 0.76
C ALA A 316 -21.45 -10.39 -0.16
N LYS A 317 -20.18 -10.47 0.26
CA LYS A 317 -19.10 -11.10 -0.52
C LYS A 317 -19.22 -12.63 -0.55
N LEU A 318 -19.63 -13.25 0.55
CA LEU A 318 -19.87 -14.70 0.58
C LEU A 318 -21.00 -15.09 -0.38
N GLY A 319 -22.07 -14.29 -0.46
CA GLY A 319 -23.16 -14.50 -1.42
C GLY A 319 -22.72 -14.45 -2.89
N GLN A 320 -21.57 -13.85 -3.19
CA GLN A 320 -20.98 -13.79 -4.54
C GLN A 320 -20.05 -14.98 -4.84
N LEU A 321 -19.81 -15.88 -3.87
CA LEU A 321 -18.89 -17.02 -3.99
C LEU A 321 -19.69 -18.33 -4.11
N PRO A 322 -20.01 -18.79 -5.34
CA PRO A 322 -20.79 -20.01 -5.53
C PRO A 322 -20.03 -21.23 -5.01
N GLY A 323 -20.72 -22.11 -4.28
CA GLY A 323 -20.15 -23.37 -3.77
C GLY A 323 -19.40 -23.27 -2.45
N VAL A 324 -19.36 -22.10 -1.80
CA VAL A 324 -18.76 -21.94 -0.46
C VAL A 324 -19.86 -21.63 0.55
N THR A 325 -20.04 -22.54 1.50
CA THR A 325 -20.91 -22.32 2.66
C THR A 325 -20.05 -22.09 3.89
N MET A 326 -20.33 -21.00 4.62
CA MET A 326 -19.65 -20.66 5.87
C MET A 326 -20.67 -20.50 6.99
N PRO A 327 -20.52 -21.21 8.12
CA PRO A 327 -21.40 -21.04 9.27
C PRO A 327 -21.33 -19.61 9.84
N GLN A 328 -22.48 -19.09 10.30
CA GLN A 328 -22.55 -17.74 10.89
C GLN A 328 -21.53 -17.50 12.01
N PRO A 329 -21.26 -18.44 12.95
CA PRO A 329 -20.23 -18.23 13.98
C PRO A 329 -18.83 -17.93 13.42
N VAL A 330 -18.49 -18.47 12.24
CA VAL A 330 -17.22 -18.20 11.57
C VAL A 330 -17.22 -16.78 10.99
N ILE A 331 -18.33 -16.34 10.39
CA ILE A 331 -18.48 -14.98 9.87
C ILE A 331 -18.36 -13.95 11.00
N GLU A 332 -19.05 -14.19 12.13
CA GLU A 332 -18.95 -13.37 13.32
C GLU A 332 -17.52 -13.32 13.87
N PHE A 333 -16.83 -14.46 13.90
CA PHE A 333 -15.42 -14.52 14.30
C PHE A 333 -14.54 -13.66 13.39
N LEU A 334 -14.67 -13.78 12.07
CA LEU A 334 -13.91 -13.00 11.11
C LEU A 334 -14.18 -11.50 11.27
N ALA A 335 -15.45 -11.10 11.38
CA ALA A 335 -15.84 -9.70 11.59
C ALA A 335 -15.28 -9.12 12.90
N ARG A 336 -15.14 -9.94 13.96
CA ARG A 336 -14.54 -9.51 15.23
C ARG A 336 -13.01 -9.44 15.16
N ARG A 337 -12.36 -10.40 14.52
CA ARG A 337 -10.89 -10.53 14.53
C ARG A 337 -10.19 -9.71 13.46
N LEU A 338 -10.79 -9.53 12.30
CA LEU A 338 -10.19 -8.81 11.18
C LEU A 338 -10.61 -7.34 11.21
N THR A 339 -9.93 -6.55 12.04
CA THR A 339 -10.25 -5.12 12.25
C THR A 339 -9.42 -4.17 11.40
N GLY A 340 -8.55 -4.68 10.52
CA GLY A 340 -7.70 -3.90 9.64
C GLY A 340 -8.46 -3.22 8.49
N SER A 341 -8.11 -3.52 7.24
CA SER A 341 -8.76 -2.93 6.07
C SER A 341 -9.84 -3.84 5.48
N ILE A 342 -10.79 -3.28 4.73
CA ILE A 342 -11.79 -4.08 4.00
C ILE A 342 -11.09 -4.99 2.98
N ARG A 343 -10.01 -4.52 2.36
CA ARG A 343 -9.18 -5.34 1.46
C ARG A 343 -8.63 -6.59 2.14
N GLU A 344 -8.21 -6.47 3.39
CA GLU A 344 -7.72 -7.59 4.19
C GLU A 344 -8.86 -8.55 4.57
N LEU A 345 -10.01 -8.01 4.97
CA LEU A 345 -11.23 -8.79 5.25
C LEU A 345 -11.64 -9.63 4.03
N GLU A 346 -11.72 -9.01 2.85
CA GLU A 346 -12.02 -9.68 1.58
C GLU A 346 -10.92 -10.69 1.21
N GLY A 347 -9.65 -10.34 1.42
CA GLY A 347 -8.53 -11.25 1.16
C GLY A 347 -8.56 -12.50 2.02
N ALA A 348 -8.95 -12.38 3.30
CA ALA A 348 -9.14 -13.50 4.20
C ALA A 348 -10.31 -14.40 3.76
N LEU A 349 -11.45 -13.81 3.41
CA LEU A 349 -12.62 -14.53 2.90
C LEU A 349 -12.28 -15.30 1.61
N ASN A 350 -11.64 -14.64 0.65
CA ASN A 350 -11.23 -15.26 -0.61
C ASN A 350 -10.24 -16.42 -0.38
N ARG A 351 -9.34 -16.28 0.60
CA ARG A 351 -8.42 -17.36 0.96
C ARG A 351 -9.17 -18.56 1.54
N ILE A 352 -10.07 -18.35 2.50
CA ILE A 352 -10.90 -19.43 3.06
C ILE A 352 -11.68 -20.13 1.95
N ALA A 353 -12.34 -19.37 1.08
CA ALA A 353 -13.11 -19.87 -0.04
C ALA A 353 -12.26 -20.73 -1.00
N ALA A 354 -11.09 -20.22 -1.40
CA ALA A 354 -10.18 -20.94 -2.29
C ALA A 354 -9.71 -22.28 -1.68
N TYR A 355 -9.28 -22.28 -0.41
CA TYR A 355 -8.85 -23.51 0.26
C TYR A 355 -10.00 -24.50 0.46
N ALA A 356 -11.21 -24.03 0.78
CA ALA A 356 -12.38 -24.88 0.94
C ALA A 356 -12.74 -25.58 -0.38
N MET A 357 -12.74 -24.83 -1.49
CA MET A 357 -12.99 -25.38 -2.82
C MET A 357 -11.92 -26.40 -3.25
N MET A 358 -10.63 -26.10 -3.00
CA MET A 358 -9.53 -26.98 -3.41
C MET A 358 -9.46 -28.27 -2.60
N THR A 359 -9.80 -28.23 -1.30
CA THR A 359 -9.69 -29.39 -0.40
C THR A 359 -11.01 -30.14 -0.24
N GLY A 360 -12.14 -29.55 -0.65
CA GLY A 360 -13.48 -30.08 -0.40
C GLY A 360 -13.85 -30.13 1.09
N ARG A 361 -13.06 -29.52 1.98
CA ARG A 361 -13.34 -29.48 3.42
C ARG A 361 -14.45 -28.47 3.73
N ALA A 362 -15.30 -28.83 4.67
CA ALA A 362 -16.27 -27.89 5.23
C ALA A 362 -15.54 -26.75 5.97
N VAL A 363 -16.06 -25.53 5.85
CA VAL A 363 -15.52 -24.38 6.57
C VAL A 363 -16.05 -24.41 8.00
N ASP A 364 -15.17 -24.75 8.95
CA ASP A 364 -15.41 -24.64 10.38
C ASP A 364 -14.36 -23.75 11.07
N MET A 365 -14.46 -23.59 12.39
CA MET A 365 -13.55 -22.73 13.15
C MET A 365 -12.11 -23.26 13.11
N ALA A 366 -11.91 -24.57 13.20
CA ALA A 366 -10.58 -25.18 13.15
C ALA A 366 -9.90 -24.94 11.80
N PHE A 367 -10.65 -25.10 10.70
CA PHE A 367 -10.20 -24.81 9.35
C PHE A 367 -9.79 -23.35 9.18
N VAL A 368 -10.58 -22.41 9.71
CA VAL A 368 -10.25 -20.98 9.61
C VAL A 368 -9.00 -20.62 10.41
N GLU A 369 -8.82 -21.17 11.61
CA GLU A 369 -7.61 -20.96 12.40
C GLU A 369 -6.36 -21.51 11.70
N GLU A 370 -6.48 -22.67 11.04
CA GLU A 370 -5.42 -23.28 10.23
C GLU A 370 -5.05 -22.38 9.03
N VAL A 371 -6.04 -22.03 8.20
CA VAL A 371 -5.83 -21.29 6.93
C VAL A 371 -5.40 -19.84 7.17
N LEU A 372 -5.92 -19.19 8.22
CA LEU A 372 -5.64 -17.79 8.51
C LEU A 372 -4.61 -17.59 9.64
N ALA A 373 -3.90 -18.63 10.09
CA ALA A 373 -2.97 -18.54 11.22
C ALA A 373 -2.06 -17.29 11.17
N ASN A 374 -1.45 -17.01 10.00
CA ASN A 374 -0.56 -15.86 9.83
C ASN A 374 -1.31 -14.50 9.82
N VAL A 375 -2.50 -14.44 9.23
CA VAL A 375 -3.33 -13.23 9.16
C VAL A 375 -3.90 -12.90 10.53
N LEU A 376 -4.36 -13.91 11.27
CA LEU A 376 -4.86 -13.78 12.63
C LEU A 376 -3.75 -13.37 13.60
N ARG A 377 -2.53 -13.91 13.45
CA ARG A 377 -1.35 -13.46 14.22
C ARG A 377 -0.98 -12.00 13.93
N ALA A 378 -1.12 -11.54 12.69
CA ALA A 378 -0.88 -10.14 12.35
C ALA A 378 -1.94 -9.19 12.96
N ASN A 379 -3.19 -9.64 13.07
CA ASN A 379 -4.30 -8.92 13.69
C ASN A 379 -4.47 -9.14 15.20
N GLN A 380 -3.64 -9.95 15.84
CA GLN A 380 -3.59 -9.95 17.30
C GLN A 380 -3.22 -8.53 17.74
N ARG A 381 -4.14 -7.87 18.44
CA ARG A 381 -3.98 -6.52 18.98
C ARG A 381 -2.60 -6.43 19.64
N ARG A 382 -1.67 -5.74 18.99
CA ARG A 382 -0.34 -5.51 19.57
C ARG A 382 -0.49 -4.42 20.60
N ILE A 383 -0.45 -4.80 21.87
CA ILE A 383 -0.41 -3.87 22.98
C ILE A 383 0.78 -2.93 22.75
N THR A 384 0.53 -1.62 22.74
CA THR A 384 1.59 -0.62 22.54
C THR A 384 2.12 -0.11 23.88
N ILE A 385 3.38 0.31 23.92
CA ILE A 385 3.96 0.94 25.14
C ILE A 385 3.13 2.18 25.54
N GLU A 386 2.60 2.90 24.56
CA GLU A 386 1.80 4.11 24.80
C GLU A 386 0.43 3.81 25.44
N GLU A 387 -0.20 2.72 25.02
CA GLU A 387 -1.42 2.21 25.62
C GLU A 387 -1.19 1.74 27.06
N ILE A 388 -0.08 1.01 27.29
CA ILE A 388 0.35 0.61 28.63
C ILE A 388 0.57 1.83 29.51
N GLN A 389 1.28 2.85 29.02
CA GLN A 389 1.51 4.09 29.76
C GLN A 389 0.19 4.77 30.14
N THR A 390 -0.76 4.82 29.21
CA THR A 390 -2.09 5.42 29.45
C THR A 390 -2.86 4.65 30.51
N LYS A 391 -2.98 3.32 30.37
CA LYS A 391 -3.73 2.47 31.31
C LYS A 391 -3.13 2.45 32.72
N VAL A 392 -1.81 2.39 32.81
CA VAL A 392 -1.12 2.44 34.11
C VAL A 392 -1.26 3.83 34.74
N ALA A 393 -1.20 4.90 33.95
CA ALA A 393 -1.40 6.26 34.45
C ALA A 393 -2.82 6.46 35.01
N GLU A 394 -3.85 5.97 34.29
CA GLU A 394 -5.24 5.97 34.73
C GLU A 394 -5.41 5.21 36.06
N HIS A 395 -4.86 3.99 36.15
CA HIS A 395 -5.01 3.15 37.35
C HIS A 395 -4.39 3.78 38.61
N TYR A 396 -3.20 4.37 38.50
CA TYR A 396 -2.51 5.01 39.62
C TYR A 396 -2.88 6.49 39.80
N ASN A 397 -3.84 7.00 39.01
CA ASN A 397 -4.30 8.39 39.04
C ASN A 397 -3.16 9.41 38.88
N ILE A 398 -2.24 9.14 37.95
CA ILE A 398 -1.15 10.05 37.58
C ILE A 398 -1.32 10.55 36.15
N ARG A 399 -0.69 11.67 35.80
CA ARG A 399 -0.73 12.16 34.41
C ARG A 399 0.19 11.31 33.54
N LYS A 400 -0.22 10.98 32.31
CA LYS A 400 0.62 10.25 31.34
C LYS A 400 2.00 10.90 31.13
N ALA A 401 2.09 12.23 31.15
CA ALA A 401 3.35 12.98 31.07
C ALA A 401 4.34 12.63 32.20
N GLU A 402 3.86 12.14 33.35
CA GLU A 402 4.74 11.70 34.44
C GLU A 402 5.44 10.38 34.14
N MET A 403 4.98 9.60 33.15
CA MET A 403 5.69 8.39 32.69
C MET A 403 7.05 8.70 32.09
N THR A 404 7.23 9.89 31.51
CA THR A 404 8.50 10.32 30.91
C THR A 404 9.27 11.32 31.80
N SER A 405 8.67 11.85 32.86
CA SER A 405 9.29 12.87 33.72
C SER A 405 10.52 12.36 34.50
N ALA A 406 11.43 13.26 34.89
CA ALA A 406 12.60 12.92 35.73
C ALA A 406 12.25 12.68 37.22
N ARG A 407 11.00 12.92 37.64
CA ARG A 407 10.56 12.81 39.03
C ARG A 407 10.77 11.40 39.57
N ARG A 408 11.41 11.31 40.76
CA ARG A 408 11.78 10.06 41.45
C ARG A 408 10.90 9.73 42.67
N ALA A 409 9.91 10.57 42.97
CA ALA A 409 8.96 10.32 44.05
C ALA A 409 8.28 8.95 43.86
N ARG A 410 8.10 8.19 44.95
CA ARG A 410 7.61 6.80 44.91
C ARG A 410 6.25 6.69 44.21
N GLU A 411 5.36 7.67 44.43
CA GLU A 411 4.03 7.78 43.81
C GLU A 411 4.06 7.85 42.28
N VAL A 412 5.16 8.32 41.67
CA VAL A 412 5.33 8.37 40.21
C VAL A 412 6.27 7.27 39.72
N ALA A 413 7.32 6.98 40.48
CA ALA A 413 8.31 5.98 40.12
C ALA A 413 7.73 4.55 40.11
N ARG A 414 6.82 4.23 41.04
CA ARG A 414 6.18 2.90 41.11
C ARG A 414 5.28 2.62 39.90
N PRO A 415 4.31 3.48 39.55
CA PRO A 415 3.53 3.31 38.32
C PRO A 415 4.40 3.19 37.08
N ARG A 416 5.46 4.01 36.98
CA ARG A 416 6.39 3.94 35.84
C ARG A 416 7.13 2.60 35.76
N GLN A 417 7.55 2.05 36.89
CA GLN A 417 8.18 0.72 36.94
C GLN A 417 7.19 -0.39 36.54
N VAL A 418 5.94 -0.30 36.96
CA VAL A 418 4.86 -1.22 36.53
C VAL A 418 4.63 -1.12 35.02
N ALA A 419 4.60 0.09 34.46
CA ALA A 419 4.46 0.29 33.03
C ALA A 419 5.64 -0.26 32.23
N MET A 420 6.88 -0.11 32.72
CA MET A 420 8.08 -0.72 32.11
C MET A 420 8.03 -2.26 32.17
N TYR A 421 7.59 -2.82 33.31
CA TYR A 421 7.39 -4.26 33.47
C TYR A 421 6.37 -4.79 32.47
N LEU A 422 5.18 -4.21 32.41
CA LEU A 422 4.14 -4.58 31.46
C LEU A 422 4.60 -4.40 30.01
N SER A 423 5.35 -3.34 29.71
CA SER A 423 5.93 -3.12 28.37
C SER A 423 6.87 -4.25 27.97
N LYS A 424 7.64 -4.81 28.92
CA LYS A 424 8.53 -5.93 28.66
C LYS A 424 7.78 -7.25 28.47
N GLN A 425 6.66 -7.45 29.18
CA GLN A 425 5.87 -8.69 29.10
C GLN A 425 4.94 -8.73 27.89
N LEU A 426 4.30 -7.60 27.59
CA LEU A 426 3.17 -7.52 26.65
C LEU A 426 3.54 -6.97 25.28
N THR A 427 4.82 -6.60 25.06
CA THR A 427 5.27 -6.05 23.78
C THR A 427 6.58 -6.69 23.32
N PRO A 428 6.83 -6.81 22.00
CA PRO A 428 8.08 -7.36 21.46
C PRO A 428 9.25 -6.35 21.49
N LYS A 429 9.13 -5.23 22.22
CA LYS A 429 10.13 -4.15 22.19
C LYS A 429 11.37 -4.52 23.00
N SER A 430 12.53 -4.08 22.49
CA SER A 430 13.81 -4.25 23.18
C SER A 430 13.88 -3.37 24.44
N LEU A 431 14.70 -3.75 25.42
CA LEU A 431 14.88 -2.96 26.65
C LEU A 431 15.37 -1.52 26.34
N PRO A 432 16.29 -1.28 25.38
CA PRO A 432 16.63 0.07 24.94
C PRO A 432 15.44 0.85 24.36
N ASP A 433 14.61 0.21 23.52
CA ASP A 433 13.45 0.88 22.91
C ASP A 433 12.40 1.24 23.96
N ILE A 434 12.18 0.37 24.95
CA ILE A 434 11.33 0.64 26.10
C ILE A 434 11.88 1.86 26.84
N GLY A 435 13.17 1.87 27.20
CA GLY A 435 13.82 2.98 27.88
C GLY A 435 13.66 4.32 27.15
N ARG A 436 13.83 4.32 25.82
CA ARG A 436 13.62 5.50 24.95
C ARG A 436 12.20 6.05 25.09
N ARG A 437 11.18 5.18 25.13
CA ARG A 437 9.76 5.55 25.27
C ARG A 437 9.36 6.02 26.66
N PHE A 438 10.20 5.80 27.67
CA PHE A 438 10.04 6.35 29.01
C PHE A 438 11.02 7.49 29.25
N GLY A 439 11.07 8.48 28.35
CA GLY A 439 11.86 9.71 28.54
C GLY A 439 13.37 9.53 28.35
N GLY A 440 13.79 8.69 27.39
CA GLY A 440 15.21 8.54 27.04
C GLY A 440 16.05 7.80 28.09
N ARG A 441 15.44 6.91 28.87
CA ARG A 441 16.13 6.17 29.93
C ARG A 441 16.98 5.04 29.38
N ASP A 442 18.09 4.76 30.07
CA ASP A 442 18.95 3.62 29.73
C ASP A 442 18.25 2.28 29.94
N HIS A 443 18.64 1.29 29.11
CA HIS A 443 18.13 -0.07 29.19
C HIS A 443 18.34 -0.71 30.57
N THR A 444 19.40 -0.34 31.29
CA THR A 444 19.67 -0.77 32.67
C THR A 444 18.57 -0.32 33.64
N THR A 445 18.02 0.89 33.46
CA THR A 445 16.89 1.39 34.26
C THR A 445 15.66 0.51 34.08
N VAL A 446 15.41 0.05 32.85
CA VAL A 446 14.30 -0.86 32.54
C VAL A 446 14.53 -2.23 33.20
N ILE A 447 15.76 -2.76 33.16
CA ILE A 447 16.12 -4.02 33.84
C ILE A 447 15.86 -3.91 35.36
N HIS A 448 16.30 -2.82 35.98
CA HIS A 448 16.07 -2.58 37.40
C HIS A 448 14.58 -2.47 37.72
N ALA A 449 13.80 -1.77 36.89
CA ALA A 449 12.35 -1.67 37.05
C ALA A 449 11.66 -3.03 36.98
N VAL A 450 12.00 -3.85 35.98
CA VAL A 450 11.43 -5.20 35.78
C VAL A 450 11.71 -6.09 36.99
N ARG A 451 12.98 -6.21 37.40
CA ARG A 451 13.37 -7.02 38.57
C ARG A 451 12.71 -6.55 39.86
N GLN A 452 12.57 -5.24 40.01
CA GLN A 452 11.95 -4.65 41.20
C GLN A 452 10.45 -4.98 41.26
N ILE A 453 9.73 -4.93 40.14
CA ILE A 453 8.32 -5.33 40.09
C ILE A 453 8.17 -6.83 40.29
N GLU A 454 9.03 -7.67 39.69
CA GLU A 454 9.02 -9.12 39.93
C GLU A 454 9.16 -9.47 41.41
N LYS A 455 10.11 -8.82 42.10
CA LYS A 455 10.29 -9.00 43.55
C LYS A 455 9.06 -8.57 44.33
N LEU A 456 8.44 -7.45 43.97
CA LEU A 456 7.27 -6.93 44.68
C LEU A 456 6.01 -7.75 44.44
N ARG A 457 5.83 -8.29 43.25
CA ARG A 457 4.71 -9.22 42.98
C ARG A 457 4.74 -10.45 43.88
N ALA A 458 5.93 -10.86 44.34
CA ALA A 458 6.07 -11.96 45.29
C ALA A 458 5.82 -11.55 46.76
N SER A 459 5.98 -10.28 47.12
CA SER A 459 5.94 -9.81 48.52
C SER A 459 4.80 -8.85 48.86
N ASP A 460 4.17 -8.23 47.86
CA ASP A 460 3.17 -7.17 47.99
C ASP A 460 1.91 -7.56 47.20
N PRO A 461 0.84 -8.02 47.91
CA PRO A 461 -0.40 -8.47 47.28
C PRO A 461 -1.10 -7.39 46.44
N ASP A 462 -0.99 -6.11 46.83
CA ASP A 462 -1.65 -5.01 46.13
C ASP A 462 -0.99 -4.77 44.77
N ILE A 463 0.34 -4.86 44.71
CA ILE A 463 1.09 -4.76 43.45
C ILE A 463 0.79 -5.95 42.53
N ASP A 464 0.71 -7.17 43.05
CA ASP A 464 0.36 -8.32 42.22
C ASP A 464 -1.07 -8.23 41.68
N ALA A 465 -2.03 -7.82 42.50
CA ALA A 465 -3.41 -7.58 42.08
C ALA A 465 -3.50 -6.49 40.99
N ALA A 466 -2.80 -5.38 41.17
CA ALA A 466 -2.74 -4.29 40.19
C ALA A 466 -2.16 -4.76 38.85
N VAL A 467 -1.04 -5.49 38.87
CA VAL A 467 -0.42 -6.03 37.65
C VAL A 467 -1.35 -7.02 36.94
N ARG A 468 -2.02 -7.94 37.65
CA ARG A 468 -2.97 -8.89 37.04
C ARG A 468 -4.18 -8.19 36.44
N MET A 469 -4.71 -7.17 37.09
CA MET A 469 -5.83 -6.39 36.58
C MET A 469 -5.43 -5.61 35.32
N LEU A 470 -4.31 -4.89 35.37
CA LEU A 470 -3.80 -4.13 34.23
C LEU A 470 -3.49 -5.04 33.04
N THR A 471 -2.92 -6.23 33.28
CA THR A 471 -2.67 -7.23 32.23
C THR A 471 -3.97 -7.64 31.54
N ARG A 472 -5.01 -8.00 32.32
CA ARG A 472 -6.33 -8.34 31.76
C ARG A 472 -6.95 -7.18 30.96
N GLN A 473 -6.89 -5.95 31.47
CA GLN A 473 -7.42 -4.78 30.78
C GLN A 473 -6.68 -4.46 29.47
N LEU A 474 -5.39 -4.77 29.40
CA LEU A 474 -4.55 -4.54 28.22
C LEU A 474 -4.74 -5.64 27.16
N GLU A 475 -4.94 -6.88 27.58
CA GLU A 475 -5.13 -8.04 26.68
C GLU A 475 -6.55 -8.10 26.08
N GLY A 476 -7.54 -7.51 26.75
CA GLY A 476 -8.92 -7.39 26.27
C GLY A 476 -9.83 -8.44 26.87
#